data_AF-F2BD75-F1
#
_entry.id   AF-F2BD75-F1
#
_cell.length_a   1.000
_cell.length_b   1.000
_cell.length_c   1.000
_cell.angle_alpha   90.00
_cell.angle_beta   90.00
_cell.angle_gamma   90.00
#
_symmetry.space_group_name_H-M   'P 1'
#
loop_
_entity.id
_entity.type
_entity.pdbx_description
1 polymer ?
#
loop_
_entity_poly.entity_id
_entity_poly.type
_entity_poly.pdbx_seq_one_letter_code
_entity_poly.pdbx_strand_id
1 'polypeptide(L)'
;MKYIHTTDDTLEHLKKQAKKQQAKHGGQMNALLGAAAKEAGYQNWSHAQACHAAGERYGRTPLTEECLTLEEHVRRGEDYVTATGFETAEPSAFLLFTTDHGDGWLYDVFTRQALCLVRRERECPIAPIRYENRRFIIEWDGEIDQSTPIPSLMPATEAARAKLGAAAIFPEYVGLMLDDLGKQAQRQAREFHSQTANENGAAENEQAV
;
A
#
# COMPACT_ATOMS: atom_id res chain seq x y z
N MET A 1 0.38 7.68 9.34
CA MET A 1 1.84 7.88 9.51
C MET A 1 2.50 7.65 8.15
N LYS A 2 3.38 8.51 7.65
CA LYS A 2 3.95 8.31 6.29
C LYS A 2 5.00 7.20 6.33
N TYR A 3 4.84 6.15 5.53
CA TYR A 3 5.83 5.08 5.44
C TYR A 3 7.12 5.56 4.76
N ILE A 4 8.26 5.11 5.28
CA ILE A 4 9.57 5.31 4.69
C ILE A 4 10.16 3.93 4.44
N HIS A 5 10.73 3.69 3.26
CA HIS A 5 11.42 2.44 2.98
C HIS A 5 12.61 2.28 3.94
N THR A 6 12.51 1.36 4.89
CA THR A 6 13.51 1.15 5.94
C THR A 6 14.04 -0.29 5.90
N THR A 7 15.37 -0.42 5.98
CA THR A 7 16.10 -1.69 6.03
C THR A 7 16.84 -1.84 7.37
N ASP A 8 17.30 -3.05 7.69
CA ASP A 8 18.17 -3.28 8.85
C ASP A 8 19.43 -2.41 8.81
N ASP A 9 20.06 -2.27 7.64
CA ASP A 9 21.22 -1.40 7.45
C ASP A 9 20.91 0.06 7.78
N THR A 10 19.69 0.51 7.46
CA THR A 10 19.22 1.85 7.82
C THR A 10 19.13 2.00 9.34
N LEU A 11 18.52 1.04 10.03
CA LEU A 11 18.41 1.07 11.49
C LEU A 11 19.79 0.99 12.17
N GLU A 12 20.69 0.15 11.67
CA GLU A 12 22.06 0.04 12.17
C GLU A 12 22.86 1.32 11.91
N HIS A 13 22.67 1.97 10.77
CA HIS A 13 23.28 3.27 10.48
C HIS A 13 22.84 4.32 11.51
N LEU A 14 21.54 4.43 11.78
CA LEU A 14 21.01 5.36 12.79
C LEU A 14 21.56 5.07 14.20
N LYS A 15 21.63 3.80 14.59
CA LYS A 15 22.26 3.40 15.87
C LYS A 15 23.74 3.78 15.93
N LYS A 16 24.49 3.58 14.84
CA LYS A 16 25.91 3.95 14.76
C LYS A 16 26.10 5.47 14.85
N GLN A 17 25.23 6.25 14.19
CA GLN A 17 25.23 7.72 14.30
C GLN A 17 24.99 8.17 15.74
N ALA A 18 23.95 7.65 16.40
CA ALA A 18 23.64 7.96 17.80
C ALA A 18 24.78 7.58 18.75
N LYS A 19 25.38 6.39 18.60
CA LYS A 19 26.56 5.95 19.38
C LYS A 19 27.76 6.88 19.17
N LYS A 20 28.03 7.30 17.93
CA LYS A 20 29.13 8.23 17.61
C LYS A 20 28.91 9.59 18.26
N GLN A 21 27.68 10.11 18.25
CA GLN A 21 27.33 11.35 18.94
C GLN A 21 27.49 11.20 20.46
N GLN A 22 27.01 10.09 21.03
CA GLN A 22 27.14 9.81 22.47
C GLN A 22 28.60 9.77 22.92
N ALA A 23 29.46 9.11 22.15
CA ALA A 23 30.89 9.02 22.46
C ALA A 23 31.61 10.38 22.40
N LYS A 24 31.14 11.30 21.54
CA LYS A 24 31.76 12.63 21.35
C LYS A 24 31.24 13.68 22.32
N HIS A 25 29.95 13.67 22.62
CA HIS A 25 29.27 14.78 23.30
C HIS A 25 28.47 14.32 24.54
N GLY A 26 28.47 13.02 24.86
CA GLY A 26 27.62 12.46 25.91
C GLY A 26 26.13 12.48 25.53
N GLY A 27 25.28 12.32 26.54
CA GLY A 27 23.82 12.39 26.39
C GLY A 27 23.08 11.04 26.49
N GLN A 28 21.76 11.13 26.61
CA GLN A 28 20.87 9.99 26.73
C GLN A 28 20.67 9.31 25.37
N MET A 29 20.90 8.00 25.28
CA MET A 29 20.83 7.25 24.02
C MET A 29 19.49 7.41 23.30
N ASN A 30 18.36 7.39 24.03
CA ASN A 30 17.03 7.54 23.45
C ASN A 30 16.84 8.90 22.76
N ALA A 31 17.39 9.98 23.35
CA ALA A 31 17.33 11.30 22.76
C ALA A 31 18.19 11.39 21.49
N LEU A 32 19.37 10.77 21.51
CA LEU A 32 20.29 10.72 20.36
C LEU A 32 19.73 9.88 19.20
N LEU A 33 19.09 8.74 19.50
CA LEU A 33 18.37 7.96 18.50
C LEU A 33 17.20 8.74 17.90
N GLY A 34 16.45 9.47 18.73
CA GLY A 34 15.39 10.35 18.27
C GLY A 34 15.89 11.47 17.36
N ALA A 35 17.05 12.07 17.67
CA ALA A 35 17.69 13.08 16.85
C ALA A 35 18.17 12.52 15.50
N ALA A 36 18.91 11.40 15.52
CA ALA A 36 19.36 10.72 14.29
C ALA A 36 18.19 10.31 13.39
N ALA A 37 17.11 9.78 13.96
CA ALA A 37 15.91 9.43 13.20
C ALA A 37 15.26 10.66 12.55
N LYS A 38 15.15 11.78 13.27
CA LYS A 38 14.62 13.03 12.72
C LYS A 38 15.49 13.59 11.58
N GLU A 39 16.81 13.55 11.73
CA GLU A 39 17.75 13.95 10.68
C GLU A 39 17.58 13.12 9.39
N ALA A 40 17.21 11.84 9.54
CA ALA A 40 16.93 10.93 8.42
C ALA A 40 15.48 11.02 7.90
N GLY A 41 14.68 11.99 8.35
CA GLY A 41 13.32 12.23 7.86
C GLY A 41 12.20 11.46 8.58
N TYR A 42 12.53 10.66 9.60
CA TYR A 42 11.53 10.03 10.46
C TYR A 42 10.97 11.02 11.48
N GLN A 43 9.84 10.68 12.10
CA GLN A 43 9.24 11.52 13.15
C GLN A 43 9.99 11.34 14.49
N ASN A 44 10.39 10.10 14.78
CA ASN A 44 11.13 9.68 15.96
C ASN A 44 11.72 8.27 15.72
N TRP A 45 12.45 7.74 16.70
CA TRP A 45 13.04 6.40 16.60
C TRP A 45 11.99 5.29 16.44
N SER A 46 10.88 5.36 17.18
CA SER A 46 9.78 4.39 17.07
C SER A 46 9.15 4.39 15.67
N HIS A 47 9.11 5.53 14.99
CA HIS A 47 8.68 5.61 13.60
C HIS A 47 9.60 4.81 12.69
N ALA A 48 10.92 4.97 12.81
CA ALA A 48 11.87 4.17 12.02
C ALA A 48 11.68 2.66 12.25
N GLN A 49 11.45 2.25 13.51
CA GLN A 49 11.19 0.85 13.84
C GLN A 49 9.87 0.34 13.25
N ALA A 50 8.81 1.15 13.28
CA ALA A 50 7.51 0.78 12.72
C ALA A 50 7.57 0.67 11.18
N CYS A 51 8.27 1.58 10.50
CA CYS A 51 8.51 1.44 9.06
C CYS A 51 9.30 0.18 8.73
N HIS A 52 10.33 -0.14 9.50
CA HIS A 52 11.06 -1.39 9.31
C HIS A 52 10.16 -2.61 9.45
N ALA A 53 9.39 -2.69 10.54
CA ALA A 53 8.47 -3.79 10.81
C ALA A 53 7.41 -3.94 9.70
N ALA A 54 6.86 -2.83 9.21
CA ALA A 54 5.92 -2.83 8.09
C ALA A 54 6.55 -3.38 6.81
N GLY A 55 7.79 -2.98 6.50
CA GLY A 55 8.54 -3.49 5.35
C GLY A 55 8.88 -4.97 5.42
N GLU A 56 9.13 -5.50 6.62
CA GLU A 56 9.32 -6.94 6.85
C GLU A 56 8.01 -7.71 6.66
N ARG A 57 6.89 -7.18 7.17
CA ARG A 57 5.60 -7.87 7.14
C ARG A 57 4.94 -7.84 5.77
N TYR A 58 4.74 -6.64 5.22
CA TYR A 58 4.00 -6.46 3.96
C TYR A 58 4.91 -6.57 2.74
N GLY A 59 6.22 -6.75 2.93
CA GLY A 59 7.22 -6.56 1.89
C GLY A 59 7.52 -5.07 1.71
N ARG A 60 8.64 -4.77 1.05
CA ARG A 60 9.12 -3.39 0.85
C ARG A 60 8.67 -2.85 -0.51
N THR A 61 7.37 -2.66 -0.68
CA THR A 61 6.73 -2.33 -1.96
C THR A 61 5.96 -1.02 -1.88
N PRO A 62 5.44 -0.50 -3.01
CA PRO A 62 4.55 0.66 -2.98
C PRO A 62 3.24 0.42 -2.18
N LEU A 63 2.80 -0.82 -1.98
CA LEU A 63 1.60 -1.14 -1.19
C LEU A 63 1.82 -1.09 0.33
N THR A 64 3.08 -1.09 0.79
CA THR A 64 3.40 -1.17 2.22
C THR A 64 2.79 -0.03 3.02
N GLU A 65 2.81 1.18 2.47
CA GLU A 65 2.25 2.36 3.15
C GLU A 65 0.74 2.21 3.37
N GLU A 66 0.03 1.75 2.35
CA GLU A 66 -1.42 1.57 2.41
C GLU A 66 -1.81 0.42 3.34
N CYS A 67 -1.06 -0.68 3.32
CA CYS A 67 -1.27 -1.79 4.24
C CYS A 67 -1.04 -1.38 5.70
N LEU A 68 0.05 -0.66 5.98
CA LEU A 68 0.36 -0.14 7.31
C LEU A 68 -0.72 0.86 7.77
N THR A 69 -1.14 1.76 6.88
CA THR A 69 -2.17 2.75 7.19
C THR A 69 -3.49 2.06 7.54
N LEU A 70 -3.92 1.07 6.75
CA LEU A 70 -5.10 0.26 7.04
C LEU A 70 -5.01 -0.42 8.41
N GLU A 71 -3.87 -1.02 8.76
CA GLU A 71 -3.69 -1.66 10.06
C GLU A 71 -3.79 -0.66 11.22
N GLU A 72 -3.20 0.53 11.07
CA GLU A 72 -3.33 1.58 12.08
C GLU A 72 -4.78 2.03 12.26
N HIS A 73 -5.54 2.14 11.17
CA HIS A 73 -6.97 2.48 11.22
C HIS A 73 -7.78 1.40 11.96
N VAL A 74 -7.55 0.12 11.66
CA VAL A 74 -8.17 -0.98 12.41
C VAL A 74 -7.83 -0.88 13.91
N ARG A 75 -6.56 -0.64 14.25
CA ARG A 75 -6.12 -0.51 15.64
C ARG A 75 -6.78 0.67 16.37
N ARG A 76 -7.11 1.75 15.65
CA ARG A 76 -7.82 2.92 16.18
C ARG A 76 -9.34 2.75 16.21
N GLY A 77 -9.88 1.67 15.64
CA GLY A 77 -11.32 1.51 15.43
C GLY A 77 -11.89 2.53 14.45
N GLU A 78 -11.06 2.97 13.50
CA GLU A 78 -11.40 3.96 12.49
C GLU A 78 -11.65 3.29 11.15
N ASP A 79 -12.66 3.78 10.44
CA ASP A 79 -12.92 3.35 9.08
C ASP A 79 -11.78 3.77 8.15
N TYR A 80 -11.40 2.87 7.25
CA TYR A 80 -10.47 3.15 6.18
C TYR A 80 -10.94 2.52 4.88
N VAL A 81 -10.82 3.29 3.81
CA VAL A 81 -11.00 2.81 2.45
C VAL A 81 -10.12 3.62 1.51
N THR A 82 -9.43 2.93 0.61
CA THR A 82 -8.57 3.54 -0.39
C THR A 82 -8.45 2.64 -1.61
N ALA A 83 -8.22 3.25 -2.77
CA ALA A 83 -7.94 2.54 -4.01
C ALA A 83 -6.53 2.90 -4.49
N THR A 84 -5.79 1.89 -4.95
CA THR A 84 -4.40 2.04 -5.42
C THR A 84 -4.10 1.01 -6.51
N GLY A 85 -2.86 0.95 -7.00
CA GLY A 85 -2.42 0.02 -8.04
C GLY A 85 -2.32 0.63 -9.45
N PHE A 86 -2.59 1.93 -9.60
CA PHE A 86 -2.60 2.62 -10.90
C PHE A 86 -1.21 2.89 -11.50
N GLU A 87 -0.10 2.45 -10.88
CA GLU A 87 1.27 2.70 -11.38
C GLU A 87 1.99 1.43 -11.84
N THR A 88 1.26 0.34 -12.10
CA THR A 88 1.80 -0.97 -12.49
C THR A 88 1.93 -1.14 -14.01
N ALA A 89 2.79 -2.08 -14.46
CA ALA A 89 2.97 -2.38 -15.89
C ALA A 89 1.77 -3.08 -16.54
N GLU A 90 0.92 -3.74 -15.76
CA GLU A 90 -0.39 -4.23 -16.18
C GLU A 90 -1.47 -3.52 -15.37
N PRO A 91 -2.66 -3.25 -15.92
CA PRO A 91 -3.72 -2.61 -15.17
C PRO A 91 -4.06 -3.40 -13.91
N SER A 92 -3.73 -2.85 -12.76
CA SER A 92 -4.01 -3.44 -11.45
C SER A 92 -4.82 -2.46 -10.62
N ALA A 93 -5.75 -2.98 -9.85
CA ALA A 93 -6.74 -2.20 -9.13
C ALA A 93 -6.92 -2.81 -7.75
N PHE A 94 -6.27 -2.23 -6.75
CA PHE A 94 -6.35 -2.72 -5.39
C PHE A 94 -7.27 -1.82 -4.56
N LEU A 95 -8.24 -2.44 -3.90
CA LEU A 95 -9.04 -1.81 -2.87
C LEU A 95 -8.52 -2.28 -1.52
N LEU A 96 -8.19 -1.35 -0.64
CA LEU A 96 -7.91 -1.64 0.76
C LEU A 96 -9.03 -1.04 1.61
N PHE A 97 -9.64 -1.85 2.47
CA PHE A 97 -10.77 -1.40 3.28
C PHE A 97 -10.87 -2.13 4.62
N THR A 98 -11.51 -1.48 5.58
CA THR A 98 -11.87 -2.07 6.87
C THR A 98 -13.34 -2.47 6.91
N THR A 99 -13.70 -3.33 7.86
CA THR A 99 -15.09 -3.66 8.19
C THR A 99 -15.42 -3.20 9.61
N ASP A 100 -16.71 -3.10 9.91
CA ASP A 100 -17.26 -2.85 11.25
C ASP A 100 -16.91 -3.94 12.28
N HIS A 101 -16.43 -5.09 11.81
CA HIS A 101 -15.94 -6.19 12.65
C HIS A 101 -14.44 -6.09 13.00
N GLY A 102 -13.78 -5.00 12.62
CA GLY A 102 -12.34 -4.82 12.83
C GLY A 102 -11.50 -5.72 11.92
N ASP A 103 -12.04 -6.12 10.76
CA ASP A 103 -11.26 -6.79 9.73
C ASP A 103 -10.68 -5.76 8.77
N GLY A 104 -9.56 -6.10 8.13
CA GLY A 104 -8.88 -5.28 7.15
C GLY A 104 -8.43 -6.12 5.97
N TRP A 105 -8.82 -5.70 4.77
CA TRP A 105 -8.70 -6.49 3.54
C TRP A 105 -7.93 -5.74 2.46
N LEU A 106 -7.16 -6.49 1.69
CA LEU A 106 -6.62 -6.10 0.38
C LEU A 106 -7.36 -6.92 -0.69
N TYR A 107 -7.96 -6.25 -1.66
CA TYR A 107 -8.78 -6.87 -2.69
C TYR A 107 -8.33 -6.42 -4.08
N ASP A 108 -8.06 -7.37 -4.97
CA ASP A 108 -7.84 -7.11 -6.38
C ASP A 108 -9.17 -7.12 -7.14
N VAL A 109 -9.53 -5.96 -7.67
CA VAL A 109 -10.81 -5.73 -8.33
C VAL A 109 -10.93 -6.50 -9.65
N PHE A 110 -9.82 -6.77 -10.33
CA PHE A 110 -9.83 -7.48 -11.61
C PHE A 110 -9.88 -8.99 -11.44
N THR A 111 -9.03 -9.53 -10.57
CA THR A 111 -8.95 -10.98 -10.34
C THR A 111 -9.96 -11.48 -9.31
N ARG A 112 -10.58 -10.56 -8.55
CA ARG A 112 -11.51 -10.83 -7.44
C ARG A 112 -10.88 -11.56 -6.26
N GLN A 113 -9.56 -11.59 -6.22
CA GLN A 113 -8.80 -12.21 -5.15
C GLN A 113 -8.71 -11.28 -3.96
N ALA A 114 -8.69 -11.84 -2.76
CA ALA A 114 -8.62 -11.11 -1.52
C ALA A 114 -7.60 -11.72 -0.55
N LEU A 115 -6.97 -10.83 0.19
CA LEU A 115 -6.01 -11.12 1.25
C LEU A 115 -6.49 -10.45 2.53
N CYS A 116 -6.65 -11.23 3.59
CA CYS A 116 -7.00 -10.74 4.91
C CYS A 116 -5.73 -10.23 5.59
N LEU A 117 -5.60 -8.92 5.78
CA LEU A 117 -4.45 -8.32 6.47
C LEU A 117 -4.64 -8.34 7.98
N VAL A 118 -5.87 -8.08 8.43
CA VAL A 118 -6.29 -8.04 9.82
C VAL A 118 -7.64 -8.73 9.96
N ARG A 119 -7.81 -9.54 11.01
CA ARG A 119 -9.07 -10.21 11.33
C ARG A 119 -9.42 -10.01 12.79
N ARG A 120 -10.58 -9.42 13.07
CA ARG A 120 -11.06 -9.09 14.42
C ARG A 120 -9.98 -8.40 15.25
N GLU A 121 -9.43 -7.31 14.69
CA GLU A 121 -8.38 -6.48 15.29
C GLU A 121 -7.03 -7.19 15.48
N ARG A 122 -6.84 -8.40 14.93
CA ARG A 122 -5.61 -9.16 15.02
C ARG A 122 -4.94 -9.32 13.67
N GLU A 123 -3.64 -9.11 13.65
CA GLU A 123 -2.78 -9.32 12.48
C GLU A 123 -2.92 -10.75 11.94
N CYS A 124 -3.19 -10.88 10.65
CA CYS A 124 -3.14 -12.18 9.97
C CYS A 124 -1.70 -12.48 9.53
N PRO A 125 -1.29 -13.77 9.56
CA PRO A 125 -0.04 -14.18 8.91
C PRO A 125 -0.21 -14.03 7.40
N ILE A 126 0.73 -13.32 6.77
CA ILE A 126 0.76 -13.13 5.32
C ILE A 126 2.17 -13.40 4.81
N ALA A 127 2.28 -13.85 3.56
CA ALA A 127 3.55 -13.79 2.85
C ALA A 127 3.84 -12.33 2.46
N PRO A 128 5.08 -11.83 2.64
CA PRO A 128 5.43 -10.48 2.21
C PRO A 128 5.15 -10.26 0.72
N ILE A 129 4.47 -9.17 0.39
CA ILE A 129 4.15 -8.83 -1.00
C ILE A 129 5.46 -8.52 -1.72
N ARG A 130 5.64 -9.09 -2.91
CA ARG A 130 6.77 -8.78 -3.78
C ARG A 130 6.36 -7.82 -4.87
N TYR A 131 7.32 -7.00 -5.31
CA TYR A 131 7.12 -6.07 -6.42
C TYR A 131 8.28 -6.21 -7.40
N GLU A 132 8.01 -6.84 -8.54
CA GLU A 132 9.01 -7.20 -9.56
C GLU A 132 8.46 -6.83 -10.93
N ASN A 133 9.29 -6.24 -11.80
CA ASN A 133 8.89 -5.84 -13.16
C ASN A 133 7.60 -4.99 -13.21
N ARG A 134 7.43 -4.09 -12.22
CA ARG A 134 6.24 -3.26 -12.02
C ARG A 134 4.94 -4.07 -11.83
N ARG A 135 5.02 -5.26 -11.24
CA ARG A 135 3.88 -6.11 -10.90
C ARG A 135 3.96 -6.54 -9.44
N PHE A 136 2.80 -6.58 -8.79
CA PHE A 136 2.69 -7.14 -7.46
C PHE A 136 2.52 -8.65 -7.55
N ILE A 137 3.27 -9.37 -6.73
CA ILE A 137 3.10 -10.81 -6.53
C ILE A 137 2.59 -10.97 -5.11
N ILE A 138 1.32 -11.32 -5.01
CA ILE A 138 0.57 -11.44 -3.76
C ILE A 138 0.10 -12.88 -3.65
N GLU A 139 0.31 -13.48 -2.48
CA GLU A 139 -0.32 -14.75 -2.13
C GLU A 139 -1.69 -14.44 -1.54
N TRP A 140 -2.75 -14.94 -2.19
CA TRP A 140 -4.13 -14.62 -1.87
C TRP A 140 -4.77 -15.70 -1.00
N ASP A 141 -5.64 -15.30 -0.07
CA ASP A 141 -6.38 -16.22 0.80
C ASP A 141 -7.57 -16.87 0.08
N GLY A 142 -8.10 -16.20 -0.94
CA GLY A 142 -9.24 -16.69 -1.71
C GLY A 142 -9.87 -15.63 -2.59
N GLU A 143 -11.11 -15.88 -2.99
CA GLU A 143 -11.92 -14.97 -3.80
C GLU A 143 -13.11 -14.46 -2.98
N ILE A 144 -13.49 -13.19 -3.19
CA ILE A 144 -14.72 -12.66 -2.60
C ILE A 144 -15.90 -13.01 -3.49
N ASP A 145 -16.87 -13.70 -2.90
CA ASP A 145 -18.18 -13.90 -3.51
C ASP A 145 -18.95 -12.56 -3.56
N GLN A 146 -19.04 -11.99 -4.76
CA GLN A 146 -19.75 -10.72 -5.01
C GLN A 146 -21.27 -10.82 -4.79
N SER A 147 -21.83 -12.03 -4.66
CA SER A 147 -23.23 -12.21 -4.28
C SER A 147 -23.47 -11.95 -2.79
N THR A 148 -22.41 -12.03 -1.99
CA THR A 148 -22.43 -11.71 -0.57
C THR A 148 -22.13 -10.22 -0.39
N PRO A 149 -23.06 -9.42 0.14
CA PRO A 149 -22.79 -8.03 0.48
C PRO A 149 -21.63 -7.98 1.48
N ILE A 150 -20.58 -7.23 1.21
CA ILE A 150 -19.57 -6.93 2.23
C ILE A 150 -20.30 -6.14 3.33
N PRO A 151 -20.30 -6.62 4.60
CA PRO A 151 -20.95 -5.94 5.71
C PRO A 151 -20.52 -4.49 5.70
N SER A 152 -21.53 -3.65 5.51
CA SER A 152 -21.32 -2.27 5.12
C SER A 152 -20.63 -1.52 6.24
N LEU A 153 -19.71 -0.62 5.88
CA LEU A 153 -19.30 0.53 6.71
C LEU A 153 -20.52 1.45 6.90
N MET A 154 -21.61 0.95 7.47
CA MET A 154 -22.87 1.67 7.61
C MET A 154 -23.08 2.13 9.05
N PRO A 155 -23.38 3.42 9.24
CA PRO A 155 -23.46 4.46 8.20
C PRO A 155 -22.08 4.85 7.66
N ALA A 156 -22.00 5.12 6.34
CA ALA A 156 -20.76 5.55 5.68
C ALA A 156 -20.13 6.73 6.42
N THR A 157 -18.93 6.53 6.98
CA THR A 157 -18.22 7.57 7.71
C THR A 157 -17.86 8.76 6.83
N GLU A 158 -17.69 9.94 7.42
CA GLU A 158 -17.27 11.15 6.70
C GLU A 158 -15.93 10.96 5.97
N ALA A 159 -15.01 10.16 6.51
CA ALA A 159 -13.76 9.81 5.85
C ALA A 159 -13.99 8.98 4.58
N ALA A 160 -14.87 7.97 4.64
CA ALA A 160 -15.29 7.21 3.47
C ALA A 160 -15.98 8.13 2.44
N ARG A 161 -16.87 9.03 2.85
CA ARG A 161 -17.53 9.99 1.94
C ARG A 161 -16.56 11.02 1.34
N ALA A 162 -15.55 11.47 2.09
CA ALA A 162 -14.58 12.46 1.63
C ALA A 162 -13.61 11.86 0.60
N LYS A 163 -13.21 10.60 0.77
CA LYS A 163 -12.36 9.89 -0.20
C LYS A 163 -13.16 9.31 -1.38
N LEU A 164 -14.40 8.89 -1.17
CA LEU A 164 -15.20 8.15 -2.16
C LEU A 164 -16.32 8.97 -2.81
N GLY A 165 -16.59 10.19 -2.35
CA GLY A 165 -17.73 11.00 -2.78
C GLY A 165 -19.06 10.56 -2.18
N ALA A 166 -20.15 11.22 -2.58
CA ALA A 166 -21.49 11.07 -2.00
C ALA A 166 -22.32 9.89 -2.54
N ALA A 167 -21.79 9.09 -3.48
CA ALA A 167 -22.57 8.15 -4.27
C ALA A 167 -22.14 6.69 -4.04
N ALA A 168 -22.91 6.01 -3.18
CA ALA A 168 -23.10 4.57 -3.09
C ALA A 168 -21.89 3.68 -2.71
N ILE A 169 -22.16 2.68 -1.87
CA ILE A 169 -21.19 1.73 -1.35
C ILE A 169 -21.69 0.30 -1.63
N PHE A 170 -20.83 -0.48 -2.27
CA PHE A 170 -20.86 -1.90 -2.66
C PHE A 170 -21.40 -2.34 -4.05
N PRO A 171 -22.69 -2.56 -4.38
CA PRO A 171 -23.03 -3.19 -5.67
C PRO A 171 -22.82 -2.30 -6.91
N GLU A 172 -23.36 -1.08 -6.89
CA GLU A 172 -23.21 -0.11 -7.99
C GLU A 172 -21.83 0.58 -7.98
N TYR A 173 -21.17 0.56 -6.80
CA TYR A 173 -19.85 1.14 -6.54
C TYR A 173 -18.71 0.33 -7.14
N VAL A 174 -18.72 -1.00 -6.99
CA VAL A 174 -17.77 -1.87 -7.69
C VAL A 174 -17.97 -1.72 -9.20
N GLY A 175 -19.20 -1.54 -9.68
CA GLY A 175 -19.48 -1.21 -11.09
C GLY A 175 -18.90 0.13 -11.55
N LEU A 176 -19.10 1.21 -10.79
CA LEU A 176 -18.58 2.55 -11.11
C LEU A 176 -17.05 2.65 -10.95
N MET A 177 -16.49 2.00 -9.94
CA MET A 177 -15.03 1.87 -9.79
C MET A 177 -14.46 0.97 -10.88
N LEU A 178 -15.08 -0.15 -11.24
CA LEU A 178 -14.68 -0.95 -12.42
C LEU A 178 -14.80 -0.14 -13.71
N ASP A 179 -15.75 0.78 -13.83
CA ASP A 179 -15.90 1.66 -14.98
C ASP A 179 -14.82 2.77 -14.99
N ASP A 180 -14.48 3.37 -13.85
CA ASP A 180 -13.45 4.41 -13.78
C ASP A 180 -12.03 3.81 -13.80
N LEU A 181 -11.78 2.76 -13.02
CA LEU A 181 -10.60 1.89 -13.12
C LEU A 181 -10.49 1.30 -14.51
N GLY A 182 -11.60 0.85 -15.11
CA GLY A 182 -11.64 0.31 -16.47
C GLY A 182 -11.30 1.37 -17.50
N LYS A 183 -11.80 2.61 -17.36
CA LYS A 183 -11.42 3.74 -18.22
C LYS A 183 -9.96 4.15 -18.04
N GLN A 184 -9.45 4.18 -16.80
CA GLN A 184 -8.05 4.50 -16.50
C GLN A 184 -7.11 3.38 -16.98
N ALA A 185 -7.47 2.11 -16.75
CA ALA A 185 -6.81 0.92 -17.27
C ALA A 185 -6.82 0.89 -18.80
N GLN A 186 -7.94 1.25 -19.43
CA GLN A 186 -8.05 1.30 -20.88
C GLN A 186 -7.24 2.47 -21.47
N ARG A 187 -7.12 3.59 -20.76
CA ARG A 187 -6.18 4.67 -21.12
C ARG A 187 -4.74 4.21 -20.98
N GLN A 188 -4.37 3.58 -19.87
CA GLN A 188 -3.04 3.01 -19.67
C GLN A 188 -2.69 1.92 -20.68
N ALA A 189 -3.60 1.00 -20.99
CA ALA A 189 -3.39 -0.04 -21.98
C ALA A 189 -3.20 0.57 -23.38
N ARG A 190 -3.96 1.62 -23.72
CA ARG A 190 -3.77 2.37 -24.99
C ARG A 190 -2.43 3.08 -25.01
N GLU A 191 -2.04 3.74 -23.93
CA GLU A 191 -0.76 4.42 -23.80
C GLU A 191 0.40 3.43 -23.90
N PHE A 192 0.33 2.31 -23.17
CA PHE A 192 1.29 1.23 -23.22
C PHE A 192 1.44 0.68 -24.64
N HIS A 193 0.34 0.25 -25.28
CA HIS A 193 0.39 -0.25 -26.66
C HIS A 193 0.87 0.80 -27.68
N SER A 194 0.55 2.08 -27.47
CA SER A 194 1.05 3.17 -28.33
C SER A 194 2.56 3.39 -28.16
N GLN A 195 3.08 3.25 -26.94
CA GLN A 195 4.51 3.33 -26.65
C GLN A 195 5.25 2.12 -27.23
N THR A 196 4.73 0.90 -27.05
CA THR A 196 5.33 -0.31 -27.63
C THR A 196 5.30 -0.30 -29.16
N ALA A 197 4.24 0.24 -29.78
CA ALA A 197 4.16 0.40 -31.24
C ALA A 197 5.15 1.44 -31.78
N ASN A 198 5.36 2.54 -31.04
CA ASN A 198 6.37 3.54 -31.40
C ASN A 198 7.80 3.03 -31.20
N GLU A 199 8.08 2.24 -30.16
CA GLU A 199 9.39 1.63 -29.93
C GLU A 199 9.71 0.57 -30.99
N ASN A 200 8.73 -0.27 -31.37
CA ASN A 200 8.91 -1.25 -32.44
C ASN A 200 9.02 -0.59 -33.82
N GLY A 201 8.27 0.48 -34.10
CA GLY A 201 8.39 1.25 -35.35
C GLY A 201 9.68 2.07 -35.47
N ALA A 202 10.28 2.49 -34.34
CA ALA A 202 11.60 3.12 -34.32
C ALA A 202 12.72 2.09 -34.56
N ALA A 203 12.62 0.89 -33.97
CA ALA A 203 13.58 -0.19 -34.16
C ALA A 203 13.59 -0.74 -35.61
N GLU A 204 12.44 -0.79 -36.28
CA GLU A 204 12.37 -1.19 -37.70
C GLU A 204 12.97 -0.13 -38.65
N ASN A 205 12.91 1.15 -38.29
CA ASN A 205 13.51 2.22 -39.10
C ASN A 205 15.03 2.37 -38.90
N GLU A 206 15.60 1.94 -37.77
CA GLU A 206 17.06 1.94 -37.56
C GLU A 206 17.78 0.75 -38.23
N GLN A 207 17.07 -0.33 -38.58
CA GLN A 207 17.64 -1.44 -39.37
C GLN A 207 17.49 -1.25 -40.89
N ALA A 208 16.82 -0.18 -41.33
CA ALA A 208 16.56 0.12 -42.74
C ALA A 208 17.41 1.28 -43.31
N VAL A 209 18.45 1.73 -42.58
CA VAL A 209 19.41 2.77 -43.02
C VAL A 209 20.80 2.18 -43.25
#